data_AF-A0A2T2XF25-F1
#
_entry.id   AF-A0A2T2XF25-F1
#
_cell.length_a   1.000
_cell.length_b   1.000
_cell.length_c   1.000
_cell.angle_alpha   90.00
_cell.angle_beta   90.00
_cell.angle_gamma   90.00
#
_symmetry.space_group_name_H-M   'P 1'
#
loop_
_entity.id
_entity.type
_entity.pdbx_description
1 polymer ?
#
loop_
_entity_poly.entity_id
_entity_poly.type
_entity_poly.pdbx_seq_one_letter_code
_entity_poly.pdbx_strand_id
1 'polypeptide(L)'
;MITPSSIFYTVAQGVLRALGATATQTNMNLLIAWMGEENGWQATFAWKNPMNTTLDMPGATSMNGAGVKAYPTWAEGFEATAKTLNNGLYPTLLSALKNSDANSFFSAEGKKELETWSGGDTSYANTIYTIYSELAPVPSAYLTAHAATSGETVPGWMQDLQKGASTLGDLLGLNNFASGFKANPTLTVIVAATVVVLLMDGMANA
;
A
#
# COMPACT_ATOMS: atom_id res chain seq x y z
N MET A 1 8.13 0.16 -22.81
CA MET A 1 7.47 0.76 -21.64
C MET A 1 6.75 -0.33 -20.87
N ILE A 2 6.97 -0.39 -19.56
CA ILE A 2 6.31 -1.31 -18.65
C ILE A 2 4.98 -0.69 -18.24
N THR A 3 3.88 -1.45 -18.34
CA THR A 3 2.56 -1.04 -17.86
C THR A 3 2.13 -1.99 -16.75
N PRO A 4 2.26 -1.59 -15.47
CA PRO A 4 1.80 -2.38 -14.33
C PRO A 4 0.29 -2.62 -14.37
N SER A 5 -0.15 -3.72 -13.76
CA SER A 5 -1.58 -3.93 -13.48
C SER A 5 -2.07 -2.94 -12.41
N SER A 6 -3.39 -2.75 -12.34
CA SER A 6 -4.02 -1.76 -11.43
C SER A 6 -3.62 -1.93 -9.96
N ILE A 7 -3.37 -3.17 -9.51
CA ILE A 7 -3.03 -3.46 -8.13
C ILE A 7 -1.71 -2.78 -7.69
N PHE A 8 -0.71 -2.66 -8.58
CA PHE A 8 0.55 -1.97 -8.26
C PHE A 8 0.30 -0.51 -7.89
N TYR A 9 -0.60 0.17 -8.60
CA TYR A 9 -0.94 1.56 -8.31
C TYR A 9 -1.69 1.68 -6.98
N THR A 10 -2.70 0.85 -6.74
CA THR A 10 -3.46 0.87 -5.47
C THR A 10 -2.55 0.62 -4.26
N VAL A 11 -1.63 -0.34 -4.39
CA VAL A 11 -0.68 -0.71 -3.33
C VAL A 11 0.35 0.40 -3.10
N ALA A 12 0.90 0.99 -4.17
CA ALA A 12 1.82 2.12 -4.06
C ALA A 12 1.18 3.29 -3.29
N GLN A 13 -0.09 3.64 -3.59
CA GLN A 13 -0.81 4.68 -2.86
C GLN A 13 -0.93 4.35 -1.36
N GLY A 14 -1.23 3.09 -1.03
CA GLY A 14 -1.34 2.63 0.36
C GLY A 14 -0.03 2.80 1.12
N VAL A 15 1.09 2.40 0.52
CA VAL A 15 2.43 2.57 1.11
C VAL A 15 2.80 4.05 1.24
N LEU A 16 2.61 4.86 0.20
CA LEU A 16 2.89 6.31 0.27
C LEU A 16 2.08 6.99 1.37
N ARG A 17 0.79 6.64 1.51
CA ARG A 17 -0.04 7.16 2.60
C ARG A 17 0.50 6.77 3.97
N ALA A 18 0.90 5.52 4.16
CA ALA A 18 1.48 5.05 5.42
C ALA A 18 2.81 5.75 5.76
N LEU A 19 3.56 6.19 4.74
CA LEU A 19 4.79 6.97 4.88
C LEU A 19 4.55 8.48 5.07
N GLY A 20 3.31 8.95 4.92
CA GLY A 20 2.98 10.38 4.88
C GLY A 20 3.52 11.08 3.63
N ALA A 21 3.74 10.34 2.54
CA ALA A 21 4.21 10.86 1.25
C ALA A 21 3.03 11.07 0.29
N THR A 22 3.18 12.05 -0.61
CA THR A 22 2.15 12.36 -1.62
C THR A 22 2.25 11.40 -2.81
N ALA A 23 1.11 10.95 -3.35
CA ALA A 23 1.06 10.13 -4.56
C ALA A 23 1.28 10.98 -5.82
N THR A 24 2.52 11.44 -6.02
CA THR A 24 2.97 12.12 -7.24
C THR A 24 3.36 11.10 -8.32
N GLN A 25 3.46 11.55 -9.57
CA GLN A 25 3.96 10.72 -10.67
C GLN A 25 5.32 10.08 -10.33
N THR A 26 6.23 10.85 -9.75
CA THR A 26 7.56 10.39 -9.34
C THR A 26 7.48 9.33 -8.24
N ASN A 27 6.81 9.62 -7.12
CA ASN A 27 6.74 8.69 -5.99
C ASN A 27 6.05 7.37 -6.33
N MET A 28 4.97 7.46 -7.12
CA MET A 28 4.27 6.28 -7.60
C MET A 28 5.19 5.41 -8.45
N ASN A 29 5.92 6.00 -9.41
CA ASN A 29 6.86 5.24 -10.23
C ASN A 29 8.03 4.68 -9.42
N LEU A 30 8.56 5.42 -8.44
CA LEU A 30 9.65 4.94 -7.57
C LEU A 30 9.23 3.68 -6.81
N LEU A 31 8.07 3.70 -6.13
CA LEU A 31 7.58 2.51 -5.41
C LEU A 31 7.16 1.38 -6.34
N ILE A 32 6.52 1.67 -7.48
CA ILE A 32 6.14 0.64 -8.46
C ILE A 32 7.37 -0.05 -9.03
N ALA A 33 8.42 0.70 -9.34
CA ALA A 33 9.67 0.12 -9.81
C ALA A 33 10.28 -0.82 -8.76
N TRP A 34 10.31 -0.38 -7.51
CA TRP A 34 10.81 -1.17 -6.39
C TRP A 34 9.95 -2.42 -6.14
N MET A 35 8.63 -2.30 -6.11
CA MET A 35 7.73 -3.45 -5.95
C MET A 35 7.82 -4.45 -7.11
N GLY A 36 8.02 -3.95 -8.34
CA GLY A 36 8.21 -4.78 -9.53
C GLY A 36 9.47 -5.63 -9.45
N GLU A 37 10.55 -5.06 -8.93
CA GLU A 37 11.77 -5.81 -8.61
C GLU A 37 11.54 -6.83 -7.49
N GLU A 38 10.87 -6.44 -6.42
CA GLU A 38 10.64 -7.29 -5.24
C GLU A 38 9.73 -8.51 -5.51
N ASN A 39 8.73 -8.36 -6.38
CA ASN A 39 7.66 -9.36 -6.51
C ASN A 39 7.52 -9.90 -7.93
N GLY A 40 8.18 -9.30 -8.92
CA GLY A 40 7.90 -9.50 -10.33
C GLY A 40 6.55 -8.92 -10.77
N TRP A 41 6.37 -8.74 -12.08
CA TRP A 41 5.19 -8.07 -12.64
C TRP A 41 3.87 -8.88 -12.61
N GLN A 42 3.94 -10.16 -12.23
CA GLN A 42 2.77 -11.03 -12.04
C GLN A 42 2.27 -11.05 -10.60
N ALA A 43 2.82 -10.20 -9.73
CA ALA A 43 2.45 -10.14 -8.32
C ALA A 43 0.96 -9.81 -8.11
N THR A 44 0.31 -10.60 -7.27
CA THR A 44 -1.06 -10.36 -6.80
C THR A 44 -1.10 -9.71 -5.41
N PHE A 45 0.04 -9.67 -4.72
CA PHE A 45 0.19 -9.20 -3.35
C PHE A 45 -0.77 -9.85 -2.34
N ALA A 46 -1.10 -11.13 -2.54
CA ALA A 46 -2.05 -11.87 -1.70
C ALA A 46 -1.71 -11.85 -0.19
N TRP A 47 -0.42 -11.71 0.15
CA TRP A 47 0.09 -11.67 1.52
C TRP A 47 0.09 -10.27 2.16
N LYS A 48 -0.41 -9.26 1.44
CA LYS A 48 -0.42 -7.85 1.86
C LYS A 48 0.95 -7.32 2.27
N ASN A 49 2.03 -7.87 1.75
CA ASN A 49 3.40 -7.45 2.05
C ASN A 49 4.12 -7.02 0.77
N PRO A 50 3.85 -5.81 0.28
CA PRO A 50 4.28 -5.41 -1.06
C PRO A 50 5.79 -5.21 -1.22
N MET A 51 6.51 -5.10 -0.11
CA MET A 51 7.96 -4.92 -0.11
C MET A 51 8.70 -6.13 0.49
N ASN A 52 8.04 -7.29 0.65
CA ASN A 52 8.64 -8.48 1.28
C ASN A 52 9.29 -8.22 2.66
N THR A 53 8.73 -7.32 3.46
CA THR A 53 9.24 -7.03 4.81
C THR A 53 9.21 -8.26 5.72
N THR A 54 10.16 -8.34 6.64
CA THR A 54 10.27 -9.42 7.64
C THR A 54 9.76 -8.99 9.03
N LEU A 55 9.22 -7.77 9.14
CA LEU A 55 8.84 -7.17 10.42
C LEU A 55 7.67 -7.91 11.06
N ASP A 56 7.91 -8.48 12.24
CA ASP A 56 6.86 -9.15 12.98
C ASP A 56 5.87 -8.13 13.55
N MET A 57 4.58 -8.31 13.25
CA MET A 57 3.47 -7.52 13.76
C MET A 57 2.40 -8.46 14.33
N PRO A 58 1.51 -8.00 15.22
CA PRO A 58 0.43 -8.83 15.75
C PRO A 58 -0.35 -9.54 14.62
N GLY A 59 -0.44 -10.87 14.69
CA GLY A 59 -1.14 -11.68 13.70
C GLY A 59 -0.39 -11.97 12.40
N ALA A 60 0.82 -11.41 12.21
CA ALA A 60 1.65 -11.74 11.06
C ALA A 60 2.14 -13.20 11.11
N THR A 61 2.23 -13.85 9.95
CA THR A 61 2.82 -15.19 9.82
C THR A 61 3.98 -15.16 8.84
N SER A 62 4.95 -16.08 8.97
CA SER A 62 6.03 -16.19 7.98
C SER A 62 5.51 -16.92 6.74
N MET A 63 5.73 -16.35 5.55
CA MET A 63 5.32 -16.93 4.27
C MET A 63 6.44 -17.74 3.59
N ASN A 64 7.69 -17.59 4.04
CA ASN A 64 8.85 -18.33 3.52
C ASN A 64 9.93 -18.55 4.59
N GLY A 65 10.98 -19.29 4.22
CA GLY A 65 12.12 -19.60 5.12
C GLY A 65 13.03 -18.40 5.43
N ALA A 66 12.95 -17.32 4.67
CA ALA A 66 13.69 -16.08 4.94
C ALA A 66 13.01 -15.17 5.98
N GLY A 67 11.82 -15.56 6.46
CA GLY A 67 11.07 -14.81 7.46
C GLY A 67 10.22 -13.67 6.88
N VAL A 68 10.04 -13.61 5.56
CA VAL A 68 9.11 -12.66 4.94
C VAL A 68 7.71 -12.90 5.48
N LYS A 69 7.00 -11.83 5.82
CA LYS A 69 5.73 -11.89 6.52
C LYS A 69 4.53 -11.86 5.57
N ALA A 70 3.45 -12.49 6.01
CA ALA A 70 2.09 -12.28 5.53
C ALA A 70 1.31 -11.54 6.61
N TYR A 71 0.65 -10.44 6.24
CA TYR A 71 -0.10 -9.61 7.17
C TYR A 71 -1.60 -9.89 7.11
N PRO A 72 -2.33 -9.81 8.25
CA PRO A 72 -3.77 -10.06 8.27
C PRO A 72 -4.56 -9.08 7.39
N THR A 73 -4.15 -7.82 7.35
CA THR A 73 -4.80 -6.74 6.59
C THR A 73 -3.81 -5.92 5.77
N TRP A 74 -4.34 -5.19 4.78
CA TRP A 74 -3.55 -4.21 4.03
C TRP A 74 -3.01 -3.09 4.92
N ALA A 75 -3.78 -2.65 5.92
CA ALA A 75 -3.35 -1.60 6.84
C ALA A 75 -2.10 -2.03 7.61
N GLU A 76 -2.07 -3.25 8.15
CA GLU A 76 -0.90 -3.80 8.84
C GLU A 76 0.29 -3.97 7.88
N GLY A 77 0.06 -4.40 6.65
CA GLY A 77 1.12 -4.53 5.65
C GLY A 77 1.77 -3.21 5.25
N PHE A 78 0.97 -2.16 5.06
CA PHE A 78 1.47 -0.82 4.80
C PHE A 78 2.17 -0.23 6.03
N GLU A 79 1.63 -0.45 7.23
CA GLU A 79 2.27 -0.04 8.49
C GLU A 79 3.61 -0.76 8.68
N ALA A 80 3.69 -2.06 8.39
CA ALA A 80 4.93 -2.81 8.49
C ALA A 80 6.00 -2.24 7.56
N THR A 81 5.63 -1.98 6.31
CA THR A 81 6.48 -1.31 5.32
C THR A 81 6.96 0.04 5.84
N ALA A 82 6.06 0.86 6.37
CA ALA A 82 6.41 2.16 6.92
C ALA A 82 7.34 2.05 8.13
N LYS A 83 7.09 1.13 9.06
CA LYS A 83 7.97 0.89 10.23
C LYS A 83 9.35 0.39 9.80
N THR A 84 9.43 -0.52 8.83
CA THR A 84 10.71 -0.99 8.29
C THR A 84 11.50 0.17 7.69
N LEU A 85 10.87 1.01 6.85
CA LEU A 85 11.56 2.16 6.27
C LEU A 85 11.97 3.21 7.32
N ASN A 86 11.20 3.38 8.40
CA ASN A 86 11.49 4.31 9.49
C ASN A 86 12.42 3.75 10.60
N ASN A 87 13.05 2.58 10.40
CA ASN A 87 13.94 1.97 11.40
C ASN A 87 15.32 2.67 11.56
N GLY A 88 15.58 3.73 10.80
CA GLY A 88 16.83 4.49 10.80
C GLY A 88 17.84 4.08 9.72
N LEU A 89 17.59 3.01 8.96
CA LEU A 89 18.48 2.55 7.89
C LEU A 89 18.22 3.21 6.53
N TYR A 90 17.04 3.83 6.34
CA TYR A 90 16.60 4.35 5.03
C TYR A 90 16.27 5.87 5.03
N PRO A 91 17.07 6.74 5.68
CA PRO A 91 16.73 8.16 5.79
C PRO A 91 16.70 8.89 4.44
N THR A 92 17.58 8.53 3.49
CA THR A 92 17.64 9.16 2.17
C THR A 92 16.44 8.77 1.32
N LEU A 93 16.10 7.48 1.28
CA LEU A 93 14.93 6.98 0.54
C LEU A 93 13.62 7.56 1.10
N LEU A 94 13.49 7.62 2.43
CA LEU A 94 12.34 8.26 3.07
C LEU A 94 12.20 9.74 2.74
N SER A 95 13.32 10.48 2.80
CA SER A 95 13.33 11.90 2.44
C SER A 95 12.97 12.12 0.98
N ALA A 96 13.54 11.31 0.09
CA ALA A 96 13.27 11.34 -1.34
C ALA A 96 11.78 11.10 -1.65
N LEU A 97 11.16 10.09 -1.02
CA LEU A 97 9.73 9.81 -1.18
C LEU A 97 8.86 10.93 -0.59
N LYS A 98 9.22 11.53 0.55
CA LYS A 98 8.45 12.65 1.10
C LYS A 98 8.51 13.89 0.20
N ASN A 99 9.64 14.11 -0.46
CA ASN A 99 9.89 15.28 -1.31
C ASN A 99 9.62 15.04 -2.80
N SER A 100 9.19 13.83 -3.19
CA SER A 100 8.97 13.48 -4.60
C SER A 100 10.23 13.66 -5.47
N ASP A 101 11.39 13.29 -4.92
CA ASP A 101 12.72 13.55 -5.50
C ASP A 101 13.41 12.25 -5.94
N ALA A 102 13.31 11.92 -7.23
CA ALA A 102 13.99 10.77 -7.80
C ALA A 102 15.53 10.92 -7.82
N ASN A 103 16.05 12.14 -7.89
CA ASN A 103 17.50 12.35 -7.90
C ASN A 103 18.10 11.99 -6.53
N SER A 104 17.43 12.42 -5.45
CA SER A 104 17.80 12.00 -4.09
C SER A 104 17.60 10.49 -3.89
N PHE A 105 16.51 9.91 -4.42
CA PHE A 105 16.27 8.47 -4.32
C PHE A 105 17.39 7.63 -4.96
N PHE A 106 17.89 8.05 -6.12
CA PHE A 106 18.98 7.39 -6.84
C PHE A 106 20.35 8.03 -6.63
N SER A 107 20.52 8.82 -5.57
CA SER A 107 21.82 9.33 -5.11
C SER A 107 22.75 8.20 -4.68
N ALA A 108 24.02 8.50 -4.39
CA ALA A 108 24.95 7.49 -3.89
C ALA A 108 24.47 6.87 -2.57
N GLU A 109 23.94 7.70 -1.66
CA GLU A 109 23.39 7.30 -0.38
C GLU A 109 22.09 6.49 -0.56
N GLY A 110 21.16 6.97 -1.40
CA GLY A 110 19.93 6.24 -1.70
C GLY A 110 20.19 4.86 -2.32
N LYS A 111 21.16 4.77 -3.24
CA LYS A 111 21.62 3.48 -3.79
C LYS A 111 22.18 2.55 -2.72
N LYS A 112 22.92 3.08 -1.74
CA LYS A 112 23.45 2.28 -0.64
C LYS A 112 22.36 1.76 0.31
N GLU A 113 21.32 2.56 0.51
CA GLU A 113 20.14 2.16 1.28
C GLU A 113 19.33 1.06 0.56
N LEU A 114 19.19 1.14 -0.77
CA LEU A 114 18.60 0.08 -1.59
C LEU A 114 19.45 -1.21 -1.58
N GLU A 115 20.77 -1.10 -1.64
CA GLU A 115 21.68 -2.24 -1.45
C GLU A 115 21.50 -2.88 -0.07
N THR A 116 21.29 -2.06 0.98
CA THR A 116 21.01 -2.56 2.33
C THR A 116 19.68 -3.32 2.37
N TRP A 117 18.66 -2.84 1.64
CA TRP A 117 17.38 -3.53 1.51
C TRP A 117 17.51 -4.91 0.88
N SER A 118 18.26 -5.02 -0.22
CA SER A 118 18.43 -6.26 -0.98
C SER A 118 19.37 -7.28 -0.31
N GLY A 119 19.90 -6.97 0.88
CA GLY A 119 20.86 -7.82 1.57
C GLY A 119 22.28 -7.74 1.02
N GLY A 120 22.63 -6.64 0.34
CA GLY A 120 23.99 -6.37 -0.14
C GLY A 120 24.17 -6.38 -1.67
N ASP A 121 23.09 -6.50 -2.45
CA ASP A 121 23.21 -6.53 -3.91
C ASP A 121 23.43 -5.12 -4.49
N THR A 122 24.66 -4.87 -4.93
CA THR A 122 25.09 -3.60 -5.53
C THR A 122 24.42 -3.28 -6.88
N SER A 123 23.85 -4.27 -7.56
CA SER A 123 23.16 -4.08 -8.85
C SER A 123 21.70 -3.65 -8.69
N TYR A 124 21.12 -3.94 -7.52
CA TYR A 124 19.69 -3.78 -7.22
C TYR A 124 19.16 -2.38 -7.51
N ALA A 125 19.88 -1.34 -7.09
CA ALA A 125 19.46 0.04 -7.34
C ALA A 125 19.47 0.41 -8.84
N ASN A 126 20.37 -0.16 -9.64
CA ASN A 126 20.41 0.06 -11.09
C ASN A 126 19.25 -0.65 -11.79
N THR A 127 18.85 -1.83 -11.31
CA THR A 127 17.67 -2.54 -11.81
C THR A 127 16.41 -1.71 -11.57
N ILE A 128 16.21 -1.21 -10.34
CA ILE A 128 15.08 -0.32 -10.01
C ILE A 128 15.11 0.95 -10.85
N TYR A 129 16.28 1.57 -11.07
CA TYR A 129 16.39 2.75 -11.92
C TYR A 129 15.98 2.46 -13.37
N THR A 130 16.41 1.32 -13.92
CA THR A 130 16.05 0.90 -15.28
C THR A 130 14.54 0.74 -15.40
N ILE A 131 13.93 0.01 -14.46
CA ILE A 131 12.47 -0.16 -14.41
C ILE A 131 11.77 1.21 -14.31
N TYR A 132 12.20 2.07 -13.39
CA TYR A 132 11.64 3.41 -13.19
C TYR A 132 11.66 4.22 -14.49
N SER A 133 12.75 4.15 -15.26
CA SER A 133 12.90 4.85 -16.54
C SER A 133 12.02 4.31 -17.67
N GLU A 134 11.56 3.06 -17.54
CA GLU A 134 10.74 2.36 -18.54
C GLU A 134 9.26 2.33 -18.19
N LEU A 135 8.86 2.72 -16.98
CA LEU A 135 7.46 2.74 -16.56
C LEU A 135 6.65 3.74 -17.39
N ALA A 136 5.48 3.31 -17.84
CA ALA A 136 4.49 4.20 -18.42
C ALA A 136 4.03 5.26 -17.39
N PRO A 137 3.52 6.43 -17.84
CA PRO A 137 2.92 7.40 -16.94
C PRO A 137 1.83 6.78 -16.05
N VAL A 138 1.75 7.26 -14.81
CA VAL A 138 0.75 6.78 -13.85
C VAL A 138 -0.59 7.37 -14.23
N PRO A 139 -1.66 6.55 -14.34
CA PRO A 139 -2.98 7.08 -14.63
C PRO A 139 -3.38 8.11 -13.57
N SER A 140 -3.94 9.25 -14.00
CA SER A 140 -4.27 10.39 -13.12
C SER A 140 -5.21 10.04 -11.96
N ALA A 141 -6.03 8.99 -12.11
CA ALA A 141 -6.89 8.47 -11.05
C ALA A 141 -6.11 8.00 -9.80
N TYR A 142 -4.81 7.68 -9.94
CA TYR A 142 -3.95 7.28 -8.84
C TYR A 142 -3.05 8.40 -8.30
N LEU A 143 -3.15 9.61 -8.85
CA LEU A 143 -2.35 10.74 -8.41
C LEU A 143 -3.16 11.60 -7.44
N THR A 144 -2.50 12.10 -6.39
CA THR A 144 -3.10 13.15 -5.56
C THR A 144 -3.15 14.43 -6.40
N ALA A 145 -4.34 15.01 -6.58
CA ALA A 145 -4.50 16.30 -7.26
C ALA A 145 -3.60 17.34 -6.57
N HIS A 146 -2.76 18.02 -7.35
CA HIS A 146 -1.84 19.02 -6.81
C HIS A 146 -2.65 20.26 -6.39
N ALA A 147 -2.89 20.37 -5.07
CA ALA A 147 -3.46 21.49 -4.30
C ALA A 147 -4.91 21.95 -4.54
N ALA A 148 -5.76 21.74 -3.51
CA ALA A 148 -6.70 22.76 -3.05
C ALA A 148 -6.95 22.57 -1.53
N THR A 149 -6.51 23.56 -0.75
CA THR A 149 -7.13 24.11 0.47
C THR A 149 -7.94 23.19 1.40
N SER A 150 -7.56 23.24 2.69
CA SER A 150 -8.38 22.97 3.87
C SER A 150 -9.90 22.96 3.64
N GLY A 151 -10.54 21.80 3.82
CA GLY A 151 -11.99 21.66 3.86
C GLY A 151 -12.52 20.52 3.00
N GLU A 152 -12.92 19.43 3.67
CA GLU A 152 -13.88 18.42 3.21
C GLU A 152 -13.65 17.68 1.88
N THR A 153 -13.33 16.38 1.98
CA THR A 153 -14.22 15.24 1.66
C THR A 153 -13.40 13.95 1.67
N VAL A 154 -13.87 12.94 2.39
CA VAL A 154 -13.24 11.62 2.45
C VAL A 154 -13.28 10.99 1.05
N PRO A 155 -12.14 10.66 0.42
CA PRO A 155 -12.12 10.09 -0.92
C PRO A 155 -12.84 8.74 -0.98
N GLY A 156 -13.55 8.46 -2.08
CA GLY A 156 -14.45 7.29 -2.22
C GLY A 156 -13.80 5.92 -1.92
N TRP A 157 -12.52 5.75 -2.19
CA TRP A 157 -11.79 4.52 -1.89
C TRP A 157 -11.63 4.24 -0.38
N MET A 158 -11.80 5.26 0.46
CA MET A 158 -11.75 5.14 1.92
C MET A 158 -13.08 4.60 2.49
N GLN A 159 -14.20 4.73 1.75
CA GLN A 159 -15.44 4.00 2.04
C GLN A 159 -15.30 2.50 1.73
N ASP A 160 -14.50 2.14 0.74
CA ASP A 160 -14.31 0.75 0.30
C ASP A 160 -13.35 -0.03 1.20
N LEU A 161 -12.38 0.65 1.81
CA LEU A 161 -11.46 0.06 2.79
C LEU A 161 -12.05 -0.03 4.21
N GLN A 162 -12.94 0.88 4.60
CA GLN A 162 -13.71 0.74 5.85
C GLN A 162 -14.75 -0.40 5.79
N LYS A 163 -15.21 -0.77 4.59
CA LYS A 163 -16.11 -1.90 4.34
C LYS A 163 -15.38 -3.21 4.07
N GLY A 164 -14.36 -3.52 4.88
CA GLY A 164 -13.64 -4.80 4.79
C GLY A 164 -14.58 -6.00 4.60
N ALA A 165 -14.64 -6.49 3.35
CA ALA A 165 -15.28 -7.71 2.87
C ALA A 165 -16.75 -7.98 3.25
N SER A 166 -17.71 -7.47 2.46
CA SER A 166 -18.98 -8.15 2.10
C SER A 166 -19.88 -7.17 1.33
N THR A 167 -20.18 -7.39 0.05
CA THR A 167 -20.74 -8.63 -0.46
C THR A 167 -19.84 -9.31 -1.49
N LEU A 168 -19.35 -10.50 -1.12
CA LEU A 168 -18.57 -11.42 -1.94
C LEU A 168 -19.21 -11.78 -3.31
N GLY A 169 -20.48 -11.43 -3.55
CA GLY A 169 -21.22 -11.78 -4.77
C GLY A 169 -20.69 -11.10 -6.04
N ASP A 170 -20.34 -9.82 -5.94
CA ASP A 170 -19.82 -9.05 -7.08
C ASP A 170 -18.37 -9.40 -7.42
N LEU A 171 -17.60 -9.83 -6.41
CA LEU A 171 -16.19 -10.18 -6.57
C LEU A 171 -15.97 -11.60 -7.11
N LEU A 172 -16.95 -12.50 -6.97
CA LEU A 172 -16.85 -13.92 -7.38
C LEU A 172 -17.80 -14.32 -8.53
N GLY A 173 -18.55 -13.37 -9.11
CA GLY A 173 -19.44 -13.66 -10.24
C GLY A 173 -20.63 -14.56 -9.91
N LEU A 174 -21.19 -14.45 -8.70
CA LEU A 174 -22.30 -15.29 -8.22
C LEU A 174 -23.70 -14.74 -8.55
N ASN A 175 -23.81 -13.77 -9.47
CA ASN A 175 -25.05 -13.07 -9.83
C ASN A 175 -26.19 -13.97 -10.36
N ASN A 176 -25.95 -15.26 -10.57
CA ASN A 176 -26.98 -16.23 -10.98
C ASN A 176 -27.57 -17.06 -9.83
N PHE A 177 -27.19 -16.83 -8.57
CA PHE A 177 -27.65 -17.66 -7.43
C PHE A 177 -28.84 -17.09 -6.63
N ALA A 178 -29.45 -15.99 -7.10
CA ALA A 178 -30.51 -15.28 -6.37
C ALA A 178 -31.95 -15.73 -6.70
N SER A 179 -32.18 -17.00 -7.03
CA SER A 179 -33.55 -17.53 -7.16
C SER A 179 -34.01 -18.20 -5.86
N GLY A 180 -34.34 -17.36 -4.88
CA GLY A 180 -35.21 -17.75 -3.78
C GLY A 180 -34.53 -17.81 -2.42
N PHE A 181 -34.66 -16.74 -1.64
CA PHE A 181 -35.02 -16.76 -0.21
C PHE A 181 -35.26 -15.29 0.22
N LYS A 182 -36.40 -15.00 0.85
CA LYS A 182 -36.77 -13.64 1.33
C LYS A 182 -36.02 -13.35 2.65
N ALA A 183 -35.26 -12.26 2.72
CA ALA A 183 -34.50 -11.86 3.91
C ALA A 183 -35.38 -11.25 5.02
N ASN A 184 -35.06 -11.57 6.29
CA ASN A 184 -35.70 -11.06 7.51
C ASN A 184 -34.77 -10.01 8.19
N PRO A 185 -35.23 -8.77 8.46
CA PRO A 185 -34.36 -7.62 8.73
C PRO A 185 -33.79 -7.47 10.17
N THR A 186 -34.04 -8.39 11.09
CA THR A 186 -33.73 -8.15 12.52
C THR A 186 -32.25 -8.37 12.93
N LEU A 187 -31.42 -9.03 12.11
CA LEU A 187 -30.02 -9.35 12.49
C LEU A 187 -28.97 -8.31 12.08
N THR A 188 -29.30 -7.34 11.23
CA THR A 188 -28.32 -6.38 10.67
C THR A 188 -28.01 -5.19 11.58
N VAL A 189 -28.85 -4.93 12.59
CA VAL A 189 -28.78 -3.66 13.37
C VAL A 189 -27.83 -3.71 14.57
N ILE A 190 -27.51 -4.88 15.12
CA ILE A 190 -26.76 -4.98 16.39
C ILE A 190 -25.24 -4.75 16.21
N VAL A 191 -24.67 -4.97 15.03
CA VAL A 191 -23.21 -4.85 14.81
C VAL A 191 -22.78 -3.40 14.52
N ALA A 192 -23.65 -2.58 13.94
CA ALA A 192 -23.31 -1.21 13.54
C ALA A 192 -23.24 -0.22 14.73
N ALA A 193 -24.02 -0.42 15.79
CA ALA A 193 -24.10 0.52 16.90
C ALA A 193 -22.86 0.48 17.83
N THR A 194 -22.20 -0.66 17.98
CA THR A 194 -21.07 -0.82 18.91
C THR A 194 -19.77 -0.16 18.42
N VAL A 195 -19.62 0.02 17.10
CA VAL A 195 -18.39 0.58 16.49
C VAL A 195 -18.38 2.12 16.53
N VAL A 196 -19.54 2.76 16.52
CA VAL A 196 -19.63 4.24 16.49
C VAL A 196 -19.35 4.86 17.87
N VAL A 197 -19.74 4.19 18.97
CA VAL A 197 -19.57 4.74 20.33
C VAL A 197 -18.09 4.79 20.76
N LEU A 198 -17.26 3.83 20.34
CA LEU A 198 -15.83 3.82 20.69
C LEU A 198 -14.99 4.86 19.96
N LEU A 199 -15.49 5.42 18.84
CA LEU A 199 -14.78 6.42 18.05
C LEU A 199 -15.06 7.87 18.50
N MET A 200 -16.08 8.10 19.32
CA MET A 200 -16.40 9.44 19.82
C MET A 200 -15.65 9.80 21.11
N ASP A 201 -15.37 8.83 22.01
CA ASP A 201 -14.63 9.08 23.25
C ASP A 201 -13.11 9.33 23.02
N GLY A 202 -12.55 8.86 21.90
CA GLY A 202 -11.15 9.08 21.55
C GLY A 202 -10.84 10.47 20.99
N MET A 203 -11.84 11.22 20.54
CA MET A 203 -11.64 12.56 19.96
C MET A 203 -11.87 13.71 20.96
N ALA A 204 -12.30 13.41 22.19
CA ALA A 204 -12.53 14.43 23.23
C ALA A 204 -11.34 14.63 24.20
N ASN A 205 -10.27 13.84 24.08
CA ASN A 205 -9.11 13.87 24.99
C ASN A 205 -7.75 14.05 24.30
N ALA A 206 -7.69 14.71 23.14
CA ALA A 206 -6.44 15.14 22.50
C ALA A 206 -6.56 16.57 21.96
#